data_AF-A0A6P5JGN9-F1
#
_entry.id   AF-A0A6P5JGN9-F1
#
_cell.length_a   1.000
_cell.length_b   1.000
_cell.length_c   1.000
_cell.angle_alpha   90.00
_cell.angle_beta   90.00
_cell.angle_gamma   90.00
#
_symmetry.space_group_name_H-M   'P 1'
#
loop_
_entity.id
_entity.type
_entity.pdbx_description
1 polymer ?
#
loop_
_entity_poly.entity_id
_entity_poly.type
_entity_poly.pdbx_seq_one_letter_code
_entity_poly.pdbx_strand_id
1 'polypeptide(L)'
;MFSPPHGLIEQKWRMNMEKLPLCFLVIVSLSNALAQTDLSGKAFVFPLESEDSYVTLIPLLEKSLKAFTMCLKVYTDLSRACSLFSYATESNYNEILLFKRRVGTYAFQVGDKEVEFKVPETVPAPMHFCATWESESGIAELWVDGKPMVRKALKQGYSVGVKSKIILGQEQDSFGGGFQKTQSLVGDIGDVFMWDFVLLPGEINTVYLGGTFSPNFLDWRGLKFEKKGYVVIKPQLWA
;
A
#
# COMPACT_ATOMS: atom_id res chain seq x y z
N MET A 1 -15.08 78.01 59.53
CA MET A 1 -16.11 77.01 59.91
C MET A 1 -16.82 76.61 58.63
N PHE A 2 -17.27 75.35 58.52
CA PHE A 2 -17.85 74.74 57.29
C PHE A 2 -16.90 74.44 56.12
N SER A 3 -17.30 73.43 55.33
CA SER A 3 -16.81 72.95 54.02
C SER A 3 -17.94 73.18 52.97
N PRO A 4 -17.86 72.77 51.68
CA PRO A 4 -16.76 72.19 50.88
C PRO A 4 -16.41 73.20 49.71
N PRO A 5 -16.62 73.05 48.37
CA PRO A 5 -16.77 71.91 47.44
C PRO A 5 -15.86 71.88 46.17
N HIS A 6 -15.66 70.66 45.65
CA HIS A 6 -15.50 70.21 44.24
C HIS A 6 -14.92 71.09 43.09
N GLY A 7 -13.88 70.53 42.45
CA GLY A 7 -13.45 70.72 41.04
C GLY A 7 -12.04 70.15 40.86
N LEU A 8 -11.76 69.03 40.16
CA LEU A 8 -11.79 68.79 38.69
C LEU A 8 -11.00 69.87 37.92
N ILE A 9 -9.88 69.59 37.23
CA ILE A 9 -9.13 68.34 36.92
C ILE A 9 -7.62 68.60 37.04
N GLU A 10 -6.81 67.58 37.34
CA GLU A 10 -5.35 67.69 37.46
C GLU A 10 -4.61 66.46 36.86
N GLN A 11 -3.32 66.66 36.60
CA GLN A 11 -2.23 65.73 36.32
C GLN A 11 -2.15 65.08 34.92
N LYS A 12 -0.96 65.27 34.34
CA LYS A 12 -0.43 64.64 33.12
C LYS A 12 0.45 63.45 33.53
N TRP A 13 0.57 62.46 32.64
CA TRP A 13 1.49 61.31 32.70
C TRP A 13 1.14 60.13 33.65
N ARG A 14 1.13 58.92 33.08
CA ARG A 14 1.97 57.78 33.52
C ARG A 14 2.02 56.71 32.43
N MET A 15 3.21 56.17 32.15
CA MET A 15 3.37 54.89 31.46
C MET A 15 3.31 53.79 32.52
N ASN A 16 2.35 52.86 32.42
CA ASN A 16 2.40 51.60 33.16
C ASN A 16 3.03 50.51 32.28
N MET A 17 4.16 49.96 32.71
CA MET A 17 4.64 48.67 32.22
C MET A 17 3.84 47.56 32.90
N GLU A 18 2.66 47.24 32.36
CA GLU A 18 1.93 46.05 32.77
C GLU A 18 2.32 44.87 31.88
N LYS A 19 2.45 43.71 32.54
CA LYS A 19 3.14 42.53 31.99
C LYS A 19 2.29 41.96 30.86
N LEU A 20 2.84 41.85 29.64
CA LEU A 20 2.23 41.00 28.63
C LEU A 20 2.15 39.57 29.22
N PRO A 21 0.96 38.94 29.27
CA PRO A 21 0.90 37.53 29.57
C PRO A 21 1.66 36.79 28.47
N LEU A 22 2.55 35.87 28.86
CA LEU A 22 3.26 35.03 27.91
C LEU A 22 2.22 34.11 27.25
N CYS A 23 1.66 34.52 26.12
CA CYS A 23 0.78 33.69 25.32
C CYS A 23 1.56 32.43 24.95
N PHE A 24 1.19 31.30 25.56
CA PHE A 24 1.74 30.00 25.22
C PHE A 24 1.36 29.68 23.78
N LEU A 25 2.26 30.02 22.85
CA LEU A 25 2.30 29.44 21.52
C LEU A 25 2.66 27.97 21.68
N VAL A 26 1.66 27.17 22.03
CA VAL A 26 1.71 25.72 21.92
C VAL A 26 1.78 25.42 20.43
N ILE A 27 3.01 25.37 19.91
CA ILE A 27 3.28 24.80 18.60
C ILE A 27 2.94 23.32 18.73
N VAL A 28 1.68 22.97 18.45
CA VAL A 28 1.26 21.58 18.29
C VAL A 28 1.98 21.09 17.04
N SER A 29 3.14 20.49 17.24
CA SER A 29 3.84 19.75 16.21
C SER A 29 2.96 18.55 15.86
N LEU A 30 2.09 18.73 14.86
CA LEU A 30 1.38 17.66 14.18
C LEU A 30 2.42 16.84 13.41
N SER A 31 3.10 15.98 14.16
CA SER A 31 3.92 14.92 13.62
C SER A 31 3.01 14.04 12.78
N ASN A 32 3.10 14.16 11.45
CA ASN A 32 2.45 13.27 10.49
C ASN A 32 3.12 11.88 10.50
N ALA A 33 3.22 11.27 11.69
CA ALA A 33 3.51 9.86 11.84
C ALA A 33 2.32 9.11 11.26
N LEU A 34 2.51 8.45 10.11
CA LEU A 34 1.46 7.71 9.45
C LEU A 34 0.91 6.63 10.38
N ALA A 35 -0.32 6.83 10.83
CA ALA A 35 -0.97 5.98 11.81
C ALA A 35 -1.19 4.58 11.22
N GLN A 36 -0.64 3.58 11.90
CA GLN A 36 -0.81 2.18 11.53
C GLN A 36 -2.29 1.82 11.66
N THR A 37 -2.91 1.44 10.54
CA THR A 37 -4.38 1.34 10.41
C THR A 37 -4.79 -0.12 10.17
N ASP A 38 -5.72 -0.61 10.98
CA ASP A 38 -6.32 -1.93 10.78
C ASP A 38 -7.35 -1.90 9.64
N LEU A 39 -7.09 -2.67 8.58
CA LEU A 39 -7.98 -2.83 7.43
C LEU A 39 -8.69 -4.20 7.39
N SER A 40 -8.66 -4.98 8.47
CA SER A 40 -9.40 -6.23 8.60
C SER A 40 -10.88 -6.06 8.22
N GLY A 41 -11.38 -6.93 7.32
CA GLY A 41 -12.75 -6.85 6.81
C GLY A 41 -13.00 -5.75 5.77
N LYS A 42 -11.95 -5.08 5.25
CA LYS A 42 -12.06 -3.91 4.36
C LYS A 42 -11.18 -4.07 3.12
N ALA A 43 -11.59 -3.40 2.05
CA ALA A 43 -10.85 -3.25 0.79
C ALA A 43 -10.60 -1.76 0.47
N PHE A 44 -9.54 -1.50 -0.29
CA PHE A 44 -9.42 -0.29 -1.12
C PHE A 44 -10.23 -0.50 -2.39
N VAL A 45 -11.06 0.48 -2.75
CA VAL A 45 -11.86 0.49 -3.97
C VAL A 45 -11.34 1.56 -4.92
N PHE A 46 -11.06 1.15 -6.15
CA PHE A 46 -10.66 1.97 -7.30
C PHE A 46 -11.85 2.03 -8.27
N PRO A 47 -12.78 3.00 -8.12
CA PRO A 47 -14.11 2.93 -8.70
C PRO A 47 -14.19 3.36 -10.18
N LEU A 48 -13.10 3.91 -10.75
CA LEU A 48 -13.06 4.32 -12.15
C LEU A 48 -11.63 4.28 -12.73
N GLU A 49 -11.56 4.11 -14.05
CA GLU A 49 -10.31 4.06 -14.80
C GLU A 49 -9.63 5.44 -14.85
N SER A 50 -8.39 5.50 -14.37
CA SER A 50 -7.64 6.74 -14.16
C SER A 50 -6.12 6.49 -14.13
N GLU A 51 -5.33 7.55 -14.15
CA GLU A 51 -3.86 7.54 -13.99
C GLU A 51 -3.39 8.24 -12.69
N ASP A 52 -4.33 8.69 -11.86
CA ASP A 52 -4.07 9.50 -10.65
C ASP A 52 -4.51 8.83 -9.34
N SER A 53 -5.35 7.79 -9.44
CA SER A 53 -5.99 7.14 -8.29
C SER A 53 -5.21 5.88 -7.92
N TYR A 54 -4.54 5.92 -6.77
CA TYR A 54 -3.66 4.85 -6.28
C TYR A 54 -3.48 4.88 -4.76
N VAL A 55 -2.92 3.80 -4.22
CA VAL A 55 -2.47 3.73 -2.83
C VAL A 55 -0.98 3.37 -2.81
N THR A 56 -0.17 4.19 -2.13
CA THR A 56 1.21 3.86 -1.78
C THR A 56 1.23 3.09 -0.46
N LEU A 57 1.83 1.91 -0.42
CA LEU A 57 2.03 1.13 0.80
C LEU A 57 3.44 1.40 1.34
N ILE A 58 3.56 1.52 2.66
CA ILE A 58 4.85 1.72 3.34
C ILE A 58 5.18 0.44 4.11
N PRO A 59 6.32 -0.23 3.80
CA PRO A 59 6.70 -1.47 4.48
C PRO A 59 7.04 -1.24 5.96
N LEU A 60 6.93 -2.31 6.75
CA LEU A 60 7.31 -2.31 8.17
C LEU A 60 8.81 -2.12 8.38
N LEU A 61 9.63 -2.54 7.41
CA LEU A 61 11.09 -2.42 7.40
C LEU A 61 11.60 -2.39 5.95
N GLU A 62 12.31 -1.33 5.55
CA GLU A 62 13.08 -1.32 4.30
C GLU A 62 14.30 -2.24 4.42
N LYS A 63 14.39 -3.24 3.54
CA LYS A 63 15.51 -4.19 3.42
C LYS A 63 15.53 -4.80 2.03
N SER A 64 16.70 -5.24 1.58
CA SER A 64 16.82 -6.03 0.35
C SER A 64 16.21 -7.41 0.56
N LEU A 65 15.40 -7.88 -0.38
CA LEU A 65 14.73 -9.18 -0.29
C LEU A 65 15.50 -10.24 -1.08
N LYS A 66 15.87 -11.32 -0.40
CA LYS A 66 16.43 -12.54 -1.01
C LYS A 66 15.40 -13.64 -1.22
N ALA A 67 14.26 -13.53 -0.56
CA ALA A 67 13.04 -14.27 -0.85
C ALA A 67 11.85 -13.37 -0.49
N PHE A 68 10.66 -13.72 -0.97
CA PHE A 68 9.42 -13.14 -0.46
C PHE A 68 8.20 -14.02 -0.72
N THR A 69 7.16 -13.74 0.04
CA THR A 69 5.77 -14.08 -0.29
C THR A 69 4.96 -12.81 -0.24
N MET A 70 4.15 -12.57 -1.26
CA MET A 70 3.16 -11.48 -1.30
C MET A 70 1.80 -12.12 -1.55
N CYS A 71 0.81 -11.80 -0.73
CA CYS A 71 -0.58 -12.21 -0.92
C CYS A 71 -1.51 -11.00 -0.98
N LEU A 72 -2.57 -11.09 -1.78
CA LEU A 72 -3.67 -10.12 -1.82
C LEU A 72 -4.94 -10.76 -2.42
N LYS A 73 -6.09 -10.21 -2.06
CA LYS A 73 -7.40 -10.59 -2.61
C LYS A 73 -7.92 -9.46 -3.49
N VAL A 74 -8.28 -9.77 -4.73
CA VAL A 74 -8.66 -8.80 -5.77
C VAL A 74 -10.01 -9.16 -6.35
N TYR A 75 -10.86 -8.17 -6.60
CA TYR A 75 -12.08 -8.34 -7.40
C TYR A 75 -12.17 -7.26 -8.49
N THR A 76 -12.29 -7.68 -9.75
CA THR A 76 -12.37 -6.80 -10.92
C THR A 76 -13.14 -7.50 -12.05
N ASP A 77 -13.90 -6.74 -12.83
CA ASP A 77 -14.63 -7.18 -14.02
C ASP A 77 -13.88 -6.86 -15.33
N LEU A 78 -12.76 -6.14 -15.26
CA LEU A 78 -11.96 -5.74 -16.41
C LEU A 78 -11.53 -6.97 -17.23
N SER A 79 -11.88 -7.02 -18.51
CA SER A 79 -11.33 -8.01 -19.45
C SER A 79 -9.90 -7.66 -19.89
N ARG A 80 -9.57 -6.35 -19.90
CA ARG A 80 -8.26 -5.81 -20.28
C ARG A 80 -7.14 -6.16 -19.29
N ALA A 81 -5.94 -5.71 -19.63
CA ALA A 81 -4.76 -5.80 -18.80
C ALA A 81 -4.82 -4.79 -17.64
N CYS A 82 -4.29 -5.15 -16.46
CA CYS A 82 -4.19 -4.25 -15.30
C CYS A 82 -3.11 -4.69 -14.29
N SER A 83 -2.54 -3.71 -13.59
CA SER A 83 -1.68 -3.92 -12.42
C SER A 83 -2.50 -4.38 -11.22
N LEU A 84 -2.00 -5.39 -10.49
CA LEU A 84 -2.57 -5.82 -9.20
C LEU A 84 -1.69 -5.35 -8.04
N PHE A 85 -0.36 -5.42 -8.21
CA PHE A 85 0.64 -4.98 -7.25
C PHE A 85 1.91 -4.58 -7.99
N SER A 86 2.37 -3.34 -7.83
CA SER A 86 3.59 -2.81 -8.45
C SER A 86 4.57 -2.35 -7.37
N TYR A 87 5.81 -2.85 -7.40
CA TYR A 87 6.92 -2.49 -6.52
C TYR A 87 8.05 -1.96 -7.40
N ALA A 88 8.35 -0.67 -7.27
CA ALA A 88 9.42 0.01 -7.99
C ALA A 88 10.56 0.43 -7.05
N THR A 89 11.77 0.47 -7.58
CA THR A 89 12.97 1.08 -6.98
C THR A 89 13.45 2.24 -7.86
N GLU A 90 14.42 3.03 -7.42
CA GLU A 90 15.03 4.08 -8.28
C GLU A 90 15.77 3.48 -9.50
N SER A 91 16.21 2.23 -9.42
CA SER A 91 17.01 1.53 -10.44
C SER A 91 16.22 0.57 -11.35
N ASN A 92 15.01 0.18 -10.95
CA ASN A 92 14.20 -0.83 -11.63
C ASN A 92 12.73 -0.62 -11.26
N TYR A 93 11.85 -0.40 -12.23
CA TYR A 93 10.45 -0.05 -11.95
C TYR A 93 9.53 -1.29 -11.89
N ASN A 94 9.87 -2.36 -12.61
CA ASN A 94 9.25 -3.68 -12.49
C ASN A 94 10.03 -4.57 -11.51
N GLU A 95 10.41 -4.04 -10.34
CA GLU A 95 11.29 -4.76 -9.41
C GLU A 95 10.56 -5.93 -8.74
N ILE A 96 9.28 -5.75 -8.38
CA ILE A 96 8.31 -6.84 -8.24
C ILE A 96 6.98 -6.38 -8.87
N LEU A 97 6.41 -7.15 -9.80
CA LEU A 97 5.12 -6.81 -10.42
C LEU A 97 4.24 -8.05 -10.54
N LEU A 98 3.02 -7.99 -10.02
CA LEU A 98 1.93 -8.91 -10.38
C LEU A 98 0.94 -8.18 -11.27
N PHE A 99 0.82 -8.62 -12.52
CA PHE A 99 0.08 -7.93 -13.58
C PHE A 99 -0.83 -8.90 -14.33
N LYS A 100 -2.12 -8.61 -14.40
CA LYS A 100 -3.07 -9.37 -15.21
C LYS A 100 -2.89 -8.97 -16.67
N ARG A 101 -2.42 -9.88 -17.53
CA ARG A 101 -2.26 -9.64 -18.98
C ARG A 101 -3.62 -9.67 -19.70
N ARG A 102 -4.49 -10.58 -19.28
CA ARG A 102 -5.88 -10.80 -19.75
C ARG A 102 -6.53 -11.86 -18.86
N VAL A 103 -7.84 -12.11 -19.04
CA VAL A 103 -8.55 -13.24 -18.41
C VAL A 103 -7.74 -14.54 -18.56
N GLY A 104 -7.47 -15.20 -17.44
CA GLY A 104 -6.73 -16.47 -17.36
C GLY A 104 -5.23 -16.39 -17.63
N THR A 105 -4.62 -15.20 -17.64
CA THR A 105 -3.16 -15.03 -17.80
C THR A 105 -2.60 -13.90 -16.95
N TYR A 106 -1.69 -14.25 -16.03
CA TYR A 106 -0.99 -13.33 -15.15
C TYR A 106 0.50 -13.35 -15.46
N ALA A 107 1.08 -12.17 -15.59
CA ALA A 107 2.51 -11.96 -15.53
C ALA A 107 2.93 -11.76 -14.08
N PHE A 108 4.00 -12.43 -13.67
CA PHE A 108 4.73 -12.15 -12.44
C PHE A 108 6.17 -11.79 -12.82
N GLN A 109 6.67 -10.67 -12.30
CA GLN A 109 8.00 -10.19 -12.59
C GLN A 109 8.83 -9.97 -11.32
N VAL A 110 10.14 -10.15 -11.48
CA VAL A 110 11.16 -9.71 -10.52
C VAL A 110 12.29 -9.04 -11.32
N GLY A 111 12.58 -7.77 -11.03
CA GLY A 111 13.58 -6.94 -11.70
C GLY A 111 13.58 -7.02 -13.23
N ASP A 112 12.52 -6.53 -13.87
CA ASP A 112 12.28 -6.53 -15.34
C ASP A 112 12.29 -7.91 -16.05
N LYS A 113 12.36 -9.03 -15.32
CA LYS A 113 12.16 -10.36 -15.92
C LYS A 113 10.78 -10.88 -15.60
N GLU A 114 10.05 -11.29 -16.64
CA GLU A 114 8.70 -11.83 -16.53
C GLU A 114 8.63 -13.36 -16.68
N VAL A 115 7.68 -13.97 -15.97
CA VAL A 115 7.10 -15.29 -16.27
C VAL A 115 5.56 -15.20 -16.30
N GLU A 116 4.91 -15.78 -17.31
CA GLU A 116 3.45 -15.90 -17.35
C GLU A 116 2.95 -17.17 -16.64
N PHE A 117 1.91 -17.07 -15.81
CA PHE A 117 1.09 -18.17 -15.32
C PHE A 117 -0.26 -18.21 -16.03
N LYS A 118 -0.82 -19.41 -16.22
CA LYS A 118 -2.17 -19.63 -16.77
C LYS A 118 -3.09 -20.08 -15.64
N VAL A 119 -4.22 -19.41 -15.49
CA VAL A 119 -5.16 -19.58 -14.37
C VAL A 119 -6.54 -19.94 -14.94
N PRO A 120 -7.26 -20.95 -14.41
CA PRO A 120 -8.60 -21.29 -14.86
C PRO A 120 -9.67 -20.25 -14.39
N GLU A 121 -9.83 -19.17 -15.15
CA GLU A 121 -10.94 -18.22 -15.00
C GLU A 121 -12.14 -18.61 -15.87
N THR A 122 -13.36 -18.47 -15.33
CA THR A 122 -14.62 -18.73 -16.05
C THR A 122 -15.60 -17.56 -16.02
N VAL A 123 -15.66 -16.83 -14.90
CA VAL A 123 -16.48 -15.63 -14.67
C VAL A 123 -15.71 -14.65 -13.77
N PRO A 124 -16.00 -13.34 -13.79
CA PRO A 124 -15.48 -12.41 -12.79
C PRO A 124 -15.89 -12.82 -11.37
N ALA A 125 -14.91 -12.99 -10.49
CA ALA A 125 -15.08 -13.34 -9.09
C ALA A 125 -13.91 -12.77 -8.26
N PRO A 126 -14.07 -12.57 -6.93
CA PRO A 126 -12.94 -12.27 -6.07
C PRO A 126 -11.94 -13.44 -6.08
N MET A 127 -10.68 -13.17 -6.39
CA MET A 127 -9.59 -14.15 -6.43
C MET A 127 -8.53 -13.79 -5.40
N HIS A 128 -8.06 -14.78 -4.64
CA HIS A 128 -6.96 -14.65 -3.70
C HIS A 128 -5.65 -15.14 -4.33
N PHE A 129 -4.73 -14.21 -4.57
CA PHE A 129 -3.40 -14.48 -5.12
C PHE A 129 -2.37 -14.54 -4.00
N CYS A 130 -1.47 -15.52 -4.05
CA CYS A 130 -0.15 -15.43 -3.41
C CYS A 130 0.95 -15.69 -4.45
N ALA A 131 1.90 -14.78 -4.59
CA ALA A 131 3.11 -14.99 -5.38
C ALA A 131 4.31 -15.17 -4.44
N THR A 132 5.14 -16.17 -4.71
CA THR A 132 6.37 -16.45 -3.96
C THR A 132 7.58 -16.41 -4.89
N TRP A 133 8.73 -15.99 -4.36
CA TRP A 133 10.00 -16.03 -5.09
C TRP A 133 11.18 -16.22 -4.14
N GLU A 134 12.22 -16.91 -4.59
CA GLU A 134 13.45 -17.15 -3.85
C GLU A 134 14.70 -16.96 -4.74
N SER A 135 15.69 -16.22 -4.26
CA SER A 135 16.96 -15.97 -4.96
C SER A 135 17.83 -17.22 -5.16
N GLU A 136 17.81 -18.20 -4.26
CA GLU A 136 18.78 -19.30 -4.29
C GLU A 136 18.44 -20.28 -5.42
N SER A 137 17.22 -20.80 -5.42
CA SER A 137 16.71 -21.64 -6.52
C SER A 137 16.26 -20.85 -7.75
N GLY A 138 15.93 -19.56 -7.59
CA GLY A 138 15.25 -18.78 -8.63
C GLY A 138 13.81 -19.25 -8.90
N ILE A 139 13.21 -20.04 -8.01
CA ILE A 139 11.84 -20.52 -8.20
C ILE A 139 10.85 -19.38 -7.90
N ALA A 140 9.93 -19.20 -8.84
CA ALA A 140 8.72 -18.40 -8.69
C ALA A 140 7.49 -19.32 -8.68
N GLU A 141 6.57 -19.07 -7.75
CA GLU A 141 5.26 -19.70 -7.71
C GLU A 141 4.15 -18.65 -7.76
N LEU A 142 3.01 -19.04 -8.32
CA LEU A 142 1.76 -18.31 -8.16
C LEU A 142 0.71 -19.30 -7.63
N TRP A 143 0.01 -18.90 -6.58
CA TRP A 143 -1.11 -19.63 -5.99
C TRP A 143 -2.37 -18.79 -6.19
N VAL A 144 -3.46 -19.42 -6.62
CA VAL A 144 -4.78 -18.77 -6.79
C VAL A 144 -5.83 -19.60 -6.05
N ASP A 145 -6.57 -18.98 -5.15
CA ASP A 145 -7.60 -19.60 -4.31
C ASP A 145 -7.12 -20.89 -3.62
N GLY A 146 -5.93 -20.80 -3.02
CA GLY A 146 -5.25 -21.90 -2.31
C GLY A 146 -4.60 -22.95 -3.23
N LYS A 147 -4.68 -22.83 -4.55
CA LYS A 147 -4.19 -23.84 -5.51
C LYS A 147 -2.90 -23.38 -6.21
N PRO A 148 -1.85 -24.22 -6.29
CA PRO A 148 -0.60 -23.85 -6.94
C PRO A 148 -0.71 -23.92 -8.46
N MET A 149 -0.11 -22.95 -9.14
CA MET A 149 0.21 -23.02 -10.57
C MET A 149 1.57 -23.70 -10.77
N VAL A 150 1.88 -24.11 -12.01
CA VAL A 150 3.17 -24.76 -12.32
C VAL A 150 4.34 -23.80 -12.10
N ARG A 151 5.26 -24.18 -11.19
CA ARG A 151 6.51 -23.47 -10.84
C ARG A 151 7.31 -22.99 -12.06
N LYS A 152 7.97 -21.84 -11.95
CA LYS A 152 8.79 -21.24 -13.02
C LYS A 152 10.14 -20.75 -12.51
N ALA A 153 11.13 -20.67 -13.40
CA ALA A 153 12.44 -20.12 -13.09
C ALA A 153 12.49 -18.62 -13.42
N LEU A 154 12.92 -17.82 -12.46
CA LEU A 154 12.92 -16.36 -12.48
C LEU A 154 14.12 -15.82 -11.68
N LYS A 155 15.04 -15.13 -12.36
CA LYS A 155 16.13 -14.30 -11.78
C LYS A 155 16.90 -14.95 -10.61
N GLN A 156 17.34 -16.20 -10.77
CA GLN A 156 18.25 -16.85 -9.83
C GLN A 156 19.47 -15.97 -9.50
N GLY A 157 19.88 -15.94 -8.23
CA GLY A 157 20.98 -15.14 -7.70
C GLY A 157 20.66 -13.66 -7.40
N TYR A 158 19.53 -13.13 -7.90
CA TYR A 158 19.19 -11.71 -7.79
C TYR A 158 18.91 -11.24 -6.35
N SER A 159 18.96 -9.92 -6.13
CA SER A 159 18.55 -9.30 -4.87
C SER A 159 17.57 -8.19 -5.20
N VAL A 160 16.37 -8.22 -4.63
CA VAL A 160 15.42 -7.10 -4.73
C VAL A 160 15.97 -5.91 -3.95
N GLY A 161 15.85 -4.70 -4.49
CA GLY A 161 16.33 -3.45 -3.91
C GLY A 161 15.76 -3.12 -2.53
N VAL A 162 16.41 -2.18 -1.83
CA VAL A 162 16.07 -1.78 -0.44
C VAL A 162 14.96 -0.72 -0.42
N LYS A 163 15.22 0.41 -1.08
CA LYS A 163 14.32 1.56 -1.14
C LYS A 163 13.28 1.32 -2.22
N SER A 164 12.01 1.36 -1.85
CA SER A 164 10.92 0.99 -2.74
C SER A 164 9.71 1.91 -2.64
N LYS A 165 8.91 1.94 -3.71
CA LYS A 165 7.54 2.45 -3.71
C LYS A 165 6.62 1.34 -4.18
N ILE A 166 5.75 0.94 -3.27
CA ILE A 166 4.79 -0.15 -3.45
C ILE A 166 3.44 0.50 -3.73
N ILE A 167 2.86 0.23 -4.89
CA ILE A 167 1.66 0.90 -5.38
C ILE A 167 0.58 -0.12 -5.76
N LEU A 168 -0.64 0.17 -5.27
CA LEU A 168 -1.88 -0.50 -5.64
C LEU A 168 -2.71 0.39 -6.56
N GLY A 169 -3.36 -0.21 -7.54
CA GLY A 169 -4.27 0.46 -8.49
C GLY A 169 -3.63 0.95 -9.78
N GLN A 170 -2.30 1.04 -9.84
CA GLN A 170 -1.54 1.53 -11.00
C GLN A 170 -0.28 0.70 -11.27
N GLU A 171 0.34 0.95 -12.42
CA GLU A 171 1.57 0.32 -12.91
C GLU A 171 2.67 1.40 -13.07
N GLN A 172 3.91 1.11 -12.71
CA GLN A 172 4.97 2.12 -12.52
C GLN A 172 6.02 2.07 -13.64
N ASP A 173 5.92 2.98 -14.61
CA ASP A 173 7.02 3.26 -15.56
C ASP A 173 8.08 4.23 -15.00
N SER A 174 7.97 4.62 -13.72
CA SER A 174 9.01 5.34 -12.97
C SER A 174 8.81 5.20 -11.46
N PHE A 175 9.82 5.59 -10.65
CA PHE A 175 9.79 5.44 -9.19
C PHE A 175 8.68 6.26 -8.50
N GLY A 176 7.48 5.68 -8.38
CA GLY A 176 6.28 6.31 -7.83
C GLY A 176 5.44 7.12 -8.83
N GLY A 177 5.52 6.80 -10.12
CA GLY A 177 4.85 7.54 -11.19
C GLY A 177 4.94 6.85 -12.54
N GLY A 178 4.68 7.60 -13.62
CA GLY A 178 4.67 7.06 -14.98
C GLY A 178 3.40 6.27 -15.33
N PHE A 179 2.37 6.35 -14.47
CA PHE A 179 1.15 5.55 -14.58
C PHE A 179 0.46 5.71 -15.94
N GLN A 180 0.15 4.59 -16.61
CA GLN A 180 -0.67 4.58 -17.81
C GLN A 180 -2.10 4.16 -17.46
N LYS A 181 -3.08 5.00 -17.82
CA LYS A 181 -4.52 4.75 -17.59
C LYS A 181 -4.99 3.37 -18.10
N THR A 182 -4.43 2.87 -19.19
CA THR A 182 -4.70 1.56 -19.80
C THR A 182 -4.27 0.36 -18.95
N GLN A 183 -3.37 0.57 -17.98
CA GLN A 183 -2.86 -0.43 -17.04
C GLN A 183 -3.47 -0.29 -15.63
N SER A 184 -4.32 0.72 -15.37
CA SER A 184 -4.94 0.92 -14.04
C SER A 184 -5.81 -0.27 -13.64
N LEU A 185 -5.98 -0.51 -12.34
CA LEU A 185 -7.09 -1.33 -11.86
C LEU A 185 -8.39 -0.51 -11.87
N VAL A 186 -9.51 -1.23 -11.97
CA VAL A 186 -10.85 -0.79 -11.56
C VAL A 186 -11.46 -1.96 -10.78
N GLY A 187 -12.03 -1.70 -9.61
CA GLY A 187 -12.47 -2.71 -8.65
C GLY A 187 -11.76 -2.62 -7.30
N ASP A 188 -11.65 -3.75 -6.60
CA ASP A 188 -11.32 -3.83 -5.17
C ASP A 188 -10.02 -4.60 -4.92
N ILE A 189 -9.20 -4.14 -3.96
CA ILE A 189 -8.07 -4.88 -3.38
C ILE A 189 -8.18 -4.88 -1.85
N GLY A 190 -8.01 -6.04 -1.22
CA GLY A 190 -7.79 -6.16 0.22
C GLY A 190 -6.88 -7.32 0.59
N ASP A 191 -6.80 -7.62 1.89
CA ASP A 191 -6.01 -8.72 2.46
C ASP A 191 -4.53 -8.73 1.98
N VAL A 192 -3.93 -7.54 1.85
CA VAL A 192 -2.56 -7.38 1.33
C VAL A 192 -1.53 -7.66 2.43
N PHE A 193 -0.81 -8.77 2.29
CA PHE A 193 0.20 -9.25 3.23
C PHE A 193 1.53 -9.54 2.51
N MET A 194 2.65 -9.28 3.18
CA MET A 194 3.97 -9.60 2.61
C MET A 194 5.01 -10.02 3.68
N TRP A 195 5.81 -11.02 3.31
CA TRP A 195 6.88 -11.64 4.08
C TRP A 195 8.20 -11.59 3.29
N ASP A 196 9.36 -11.56 3.95
CA ASP A 196 10.69 -11.68 3.31
C ASP A 196 11.19 -13.14 3.13
N PHE A 197 10.27 -14.09 3.17
CA PHE A 197 10.54 -15.52 2.97
C PHE A 197 9.40 -16.21 2.20
N VAL A 198 9.69 -17.39 1.65
CA VAL A 198 8.68 -18.23 0.99
C VAL A 198 7.84 -18.94 2.04
N LEU A 199 6.52 -18.74 2.02
CA LEU A 199 5.57 -19.49 2.84
C LEU A 199 5.43 -20.93 2.32
N LEU A 200 5.25 -21.87 3.25
CA LEU A 200 4.94 -23.26 2.93
C LEU A 200 3.50 -23.41 2.41
N PRO A 201 3.19 -24.45 1.61
CA PRO A 201 1.84 -24.71 1.10
C PRO A 201 0.71 -24.68 2.16
N GLY A 202 0.98 -25.19 3.37
CA GLY A 202 0.03 -25.16 4.49
C GLY A 202 -0.19 -23.75 5.06
N GLU A 203 0.83 -22.89 5.03
CA GLU A 203 0.78 -21.50 5.48
C GLU A 203 0.04 -20.64 4.45
N ILE A 204 0.31 -20.83 3.15
CA ILE A 204 -0.44 -20.20 2.05
C ILE A 204 -1.93 -20.57 2.10
N ASN A 205 -2.25 -21.84 2.33
CA ASN A 205 -3.63 -22.29 2.53
C ASN A 205 -4.26 -21.71 3.82
N THR A 206 -3.46 -21.51 4.88
CA THR A 206 -3.94 -20.86 6.11
C THR A 206 -4.29 -19.40 5.86
N VAL A 207 -3.45 -18.65 5.14
CA VAL A 207 -3.72 -17.25 4.75
C VAL A 207 -4.96 -17.15 3.87
N TYR A 208 -5.09 -18.04 2.87
CA TYR A 208 -6.28 -18.11 2.00
C TYR A 208 -7.59 -18.33 2.77
N LEU A 209 -7.56 -19.11 3.86
CA LEU A 209 -8.71 -19.36 4.75
C LEU A 209 -8.91 -18.25 5.81
N GLY A 210 -8.26 -17.09 5.68
CA GLY A 210 -8.36 -15.98 6.64
C GLY A 210 -7.60 -16.21 7.96
N GLY A 211 -6.78 -17.26 8.04
CA GLY A 211 -5.97 -17.60 9.20
C GLY A 211 -4.74 -16.70 9.33
N THR A 212 -4.38 -16.37 10.58
CA THR A 212 -3.28 -15.44 10.85
C THR A 212 -1.92 -16.13 10.85
N PHE A 213 -1.07 -15.75 9.90
CA PHE A 213 0.38 -16.01 9.91
C PHE A 213 1.10 -14.66 9.90
N SER A 214 2.00 -14.39 10.85
CA SER A 214 2.49 -13.02 11.09
C SER A 214 3.40 -12.51 9.96
N PRO A 215 2.99 -11.46 9.22
CA PRO A 215 3.81 -10.84 8.19
C PRO A 215 4.79 -9.84 8.79
N ASN A 216 5.94 -9.68 8.15
CA ASN A 216 7.04 -8.85 8.63
C ASN A 216 7.51 -7.78 7.63
N PHE A 217 6.82 -7.66 6.49
CA PHE A 217 7.08 -6.63 5.48
C PHE A 217 5.85 -5.76 5.20
N LEU A 218 4.66 -6.34 5.00
CA LEU A 218 3.37 -5.63 4.94
C LEU A 218 2.29 -6.39 5.72
N ASP A 219 1.52 -5.71 6.58
CA ASP A 219 0.41 -6.29 7.35
C ASP A 219 -0.89 -5.53 7.11
N TRP A 220 -1.92 -6.17 6.55
CA TRP A 220 -3.24 -5.57 6.35
C TRP A 220 -3.92 -5.15 7.66
N ARG A 221 -3.63 -5.85 8.76
CA ARG A 221 -4.21 -5.62 10.10
C ARG A 221 -3.54 -4.44 10.82
N GLY A 222 -2.50 -3.88 10.21
CA GLY A 222 -1.72 -2.77 10.74
C GLY A 222 -0.91 -2.15 9.61
N LEU A 223 -1.60 -1.60 8.62
CA LEU A 223 -0.98 -1.08 7.40
C LEU A 223 -0.65 0.41 7.54
N LYS A 224 0.49 0.82 6.98
CA LYS A 224 0.83 2.23 6.74
C LYS A 224 0.68 2.50 5.25
N PHE A 225 -0.14 3.48 4.88
CA PHE A 225 -0.43 3.76 3.48
C PHE A 225 -0.83 5.23 3.25
N GLU A 226 -0.59 5.70 2.04
CA GLU A 226 -1.06 7.01 1.54
C GLU A 226 -1.97 6.79 0.35
N LYS A 227 -3.12 7.48 0.29
CA LYS A 227 -4.04 7.42 -0.85
C LYS A 227 -3.94 8.70 -1.67
N LYS A 228 -4.01 8.58 -3.00
CA LYS A 228 -4.13 9.70 -3.93
C LYS A 228 -5.22 9.41 -4.97
N GLY A 229 -5.77 10.48 -5.55
CA GLY A 229 -6.94 10.40 -6.44
C GLY A 229 -8.16 9.84 -5.73
N TYR A 230 -9.08 9.25 -6.49
CA TYR A 230 -10.35 8.73 -5.98
C TYR A 230 -10.22 7.27 -5.52
N VAL A 231 -9.66 7.07 -4.33
CA VAL A 231 -9.67 5.75 -3.65
C VAL A 231 -10.48 5.81 -2.36
N VAL A 232 -11.48 4.95 -2.22
CA VAL A 232 -12.29 4.82 -0.99
C VAL A 232 -11.95 3.52 -0.25
N ILE A 233 -12.28 3.49 1.05
CA ILE A 233 -12.18 2.27 1.87
C ILE A 233 -13.61 1.83 2.16
N LYS A 234 -13.90 0.54 1.95
CA LYS A 234 -15.22 -0.08 2.16
C LYS A 234 -15.08 -1.43 2.84
N PRO A 235 -16.14 -1.98 3.46
CA PRO A 235 -16.19 -3.40 3.79
C PRO A 235 -15.91 -4.21 2.53
N GLN A 236 -15.10 -5.27 2.66
CA GLN A 236 -14.71 -6.12 1.52
C GLN A 236 -15.91 -6.90 0.95
N LEU A 237 -15.86 -7.23 -0.34
CA LEU A 237 -16.95 -7.92 -1.06
C LEU A 237 -16.87 -9.46 -1.00
N TRP A 238 -16.03 -10.00 -0.11
CA TRP A 238 -15.75 -11.44 0.01
C TRP A 238 -15.70 -11.91 1.47
N ALA A 239 -16.13 -13.15 1.69
CA ALA A 239 -15.72 -13.94 2.86
C ALA A 239 -14.29 -14.47 2.66
#